data_AF-A0A5J5FEU6-F1
#
_entry.id   AF-A0A5J5FEU6-F1
#
_cell.length_a   1.000
_cell.length_b   1.000
_cell.length_c   1.000
_cell.angle_alpha   90.00
_cell.angle_beta   90.00
_cell.angle_gamma   90.00
#
_symmetry.space_group_name_H-M   'P 1'
#
loop_
_entity.id
_entity.type
_entity.pdbx_description
1 polymer ?
#
loop_
_entity_poly.entity_id
_entity_poly.type
_entity_poly.pdbx_seq_one_letter_code
_entity_poly.pdbx_strand_id
1 'polypeptide(L)' 'MNSSVKAVYSIGGLQFVIAIVLWIIALSNSTGDQRIWAVVFAIDLILSGAIAFIIMRHEMEVN' A
#
# COMPACT_ATOMS: atom_id res chain seq x y z
N MET A 1 15.17 -0.21 -16.95
CA MET A 1 14.48 -0.55 -15.67
C MET A 1 14.11 -2.02 -15.69
N ASN A 2 14.66 -2.80 -14.76
CA ASN A 2 14.45 -4.24 -14.61
C ASN A 2 12.94 -4.55 -14.49
N SER A 3 12.47 -5.63 -15.12
CA SER A 3 11.07 -6.07 -15.07
C SER A 3 10.57 -6.31 -13.64
N SER A 4 11.46 -6.76 -12.74
CA SER A 4 11.14 -6.94 -11.31
C SER A 4 10.81 -5.62 -10.61
N VAL A 5 11.54 -4.55 -10.93
CA VAL A 5 11.30 -3.21 -10.38
C VAL A 5 9.95 -2.69 -10.87
N LYS A 6 9.64 -2.83 -12.16
CA LYS A 6 8.33 -2.46 -12.71
C LYS A 6 7.17 -3.17 -12.01
N ALA A 7 7.33 -4.47 -11.72
CA ALA A 7 6.32 -5.25 -11.02
C ALA A 7 6.06 -4.73 -9.60
N VAL A 8 7.12 -4.42 -8.83
CA VAL A 8 6.97 -3.90 -7.47
C VAL A 8 6.33 -2.51 -7.44
N TYR A 9 6.69 -1.63 -8.37
CA TYR A 9 6.02 -0.34 -8.53
C TYR A 9 4.52 -0.51 -8.84
N SER A 10 4.16 -1.46 -9.70
CA SER A 10 2.76 -1.76 -10.03
C SER A 10 2.00 -2.31 -8.82
N ILE A 11 2.63 -3.20 -8.03
CA ILE A 11 2.03 -3.76 -6.80
C ILE A 11 1.83 -2.66 -5.75
N GLY A 12 2.85 -1.82 -5.51
CA GLY A 12 2.75 -0.70 -4.57
C GLY A 12 1.66 0.31 -4.97
N GLY A 13 1.53 0.60 -6.27
CA GLY A 13 0.43 1.42 -6.79
C GLY A 13 -0.94 0.80 -6.52
N LEU A 14 -1.11 -0.50 -6.73
CA LEU A 14 -2.35 -1.21 -6.44
C LEU A 14 -2.67 -1.22 -4.94
N GLN A 15 -1.68 -1.45 -4.08
CA GLN A 15 -1.85 -1.39 -2.62
C GLN A 15 -2.36 -0.02 -2.17
N PHE A 16 -1.85 1.06 -2.76
CA PHE A 16 -2.31 2.41 -2.44
C PHE A 16 -3.78 2.64 -2.82
N VAL A 17 -4.21 2.14 -3.98
CA VAL A 17 -5.63 2.18 -4.39
C VAL A 17 -6.50 1.42 -3.39
N ILE A 18 -6.08 0.22 -2.98
CA ILE A 18 -6.82 -0.59 -1.99
C ILE A 18 -6.89 0.13 -0.64
N ALA A 19 -5.80 0.75 -0.20
CA ALA A 19 -5.76 1.52 1.06
C ALA A 19 -6.76 2.69 1.04
N ILE A 20 -6.88 3.41 -0.08
CA ILE A 20 -7.88 4.48 -0.24
C ILE A 20 -9.31 3.92 -0.14
N VAL A 21 -9.59 2.79 -0.80
CA VAL A 21 -10.90 2.15 -0.74
C VAL A 21 -11.25 1.74 0.69
N LEU A 22 -10.30 1.13 1.41
CA LEU A 22 -10.49 0.77 2.82
C LEU A 22 -10.71 1.99 3.70
N TRP A 23 -10.03 3.11 3.42
CA TRP A 23 -10.24 4.37 4.12
C TRP A 23 -11.67 4.91 3.92
N ILE A 24 -12.18 4.86 2.69
CA ILE A 24 -13.57 5.24 2.39
C ILE A 24 -14.57 4.34 3.12
N ILE A 25 -14.31 3.03 3.16
CA ILE A 25 -15.14 2.07 3.91
C ILE A 25 -15.12 2.40 5.40
N ALA A 26 -13.95 2.70 5.97
CA ALA A 26 -13.82 3.07 7.38
C ALA A 26 -14.63 4.33 7.73
N LEU A 27 -14.64 5.34 6.84
CA LEU A 27 -15.42 6.56 7.03
C LEU A 27 -16.93 6.34 6.89
N SER A 28 -17.33 5.37 6.06
CA SER A 28 -18.74 5.12 5.73
C SER A 28 -19.43 4.16 6.69
N ASN A 29 -18.69 3.45 7.53
CA ASN A 29 -19.23 2.39 8.38
C ASN A 29 -19.40 2.84 9.84
N SER A 30 -20.58 2.57 10.43
CA SER A 30 -20.91 2.94 11.81
C SER A 30 -20.57 1.87 12.83
N THR A 31 -20.22 0.65 12.40
CA THR A 31 -19.80 -0.45 13.28
C THR A 31 -18.31 -0.35 13.60
N GLY A 32 -18.00 -0.23 14.90
CA GLY A 32 -16.65 0.05 15.40
C GLY A 32 -15.58 -0.93 14.93
N ASP A 33 -15.88 -2.24 14.96
CA ASP A 33 -14.89 -3.27 14.62
C ASP A 33 -14.48 -3.22 13.15
N GLN A 34 -15.44 -3.17 12.22
CA GLN A 34 -15.13 -3.13 10.79
C GLN A 34 -14.37 -1.85 10.42
N ARG A 35 -14.68 -0.72 11.06
CA ARG A 35 -13.94 0.52 10.90
C ARG A 35 -12.49 0.38 11.37
N ILE A 36 -12.28 -0.18 12.57
CA ILE A 36 -10.93 -0.36 13.13
C ILE A 36 -10.10 -1.26 12.21
N TRP A 37 -10.65 -2.39 11.77
CA TRP A 37 -9.94 -3.29 10.86
C TRP A 37 -9.63 -2.63 9.52
N ALA A 38 -10.57 -1.90 8.92
CA ALA A 38 -10.33 -1.18 7.67
C ALA A 38 -9.21 -0.14 7.79
N VAL A 39 -9.13 0.58 8.91
CA VAL A 39 -8.03 1.52 9.19
C VAL A 39 -6.70 0.78 9.36
N VAL A 40 -6.67 -0.30 10.14
CA VAL A 40 -5.45 -1.10 10.36
C VAL A 40 -4.92 -1.66 9.04
N PHE A 41 -5.78 -2.24 8.19
CA PHE A 41 -5.39 -2.75 6.88
C PHE A 41 -4.94 -1.64 5.92
N ALA A 42 -5.58 -0.47 5.94
CA ALA A 42 -5.14 0.66 5.12
C ALA A 42 -3.72 1.12 5.50
N ILE A 43 -3.42 1.19 6.82
CA ILE A 43 -2.08 1.54 7.31
C ILE A 43 -1.05 0.49 6.91
N ASP A 44 -1.36 -0.80 7.06
CA ASP A 44 -0.46 -1.90 6.68
C ASP A 44 -0.11 -1.87 5.18
N LEU A 45 -1.10 -1.62 4.32
CA LEU A 45 -0.88 -1.48 2.87
C LEU A 45 -0.01 -0.28 2.51
N ILE A 46 -0.18 0.85 3.19
CA ILE A 46 0.66 2.04 2.98
C ILE A 46 2.10 1.78 3.42
N LEU A 47 2.29 1.19 4.61
CA LEU A 47 3.61 0.89 5.15
C LEU A 47 4.36 -0.15 4.31
N SER A 48 3.68 -1.24 3.94
CA SER A 48 4.28 -2.28 3.08
C SER A 48 4.65 -1.73 1.70
N GLY A 49 3.80 -0.91 1.09
CA GLY A 49 4.11 -0.22 -0.16
C GLY A 49 5.30 0.74 -0.04
N ALA A 50 5.38 1.51 1.05
CA ALA A 50 6.49 2.42 1.32
C ALA A 50 7.82 1.67 1.50
N ILE A 51 7.83 0.56 2.25
CA ILE A 51 9.01 -0.29 2.43
C ILE A 51 9.48 -0.88 1.10
N ALA A 52 8.55 -1.42 0.31
CA ALA A 52 8.86 -1.96 -1.02
C ALA A 52 9.48 -0.90 -1.94
N PHE A 53 8.99 0.34 -1.87
CA PHE A 53 9.55 1.47 -2.61
C PHE A 53 10.98 1.81 -2.17
N ILE A 54 11.24 1.85 -0.85
CA ILE A 54 12.58 2.15 -0.31
C ILE A 54 13.60 1.10 -0.76
N ILE A 55 13.25 -0.18 -0.66
CA ILE A 55 14.12 -1.29 -1.06
C ILE A 55 14.41 -1.21 -2.57
N MET A 56 13.38 -1.02 -3.39
CA MET A 56 13.53 -0.97 -4.85
C MET A 56 14.22 0.30 -5.33
N ARG A 57 14.09 1.43 -4.62
CA ARG A 57 14.85 2.64 -4.93
C ARG A 57 16.35 2.37 -4.84
N HIS A 58 16.80 1.64 -3.82
CA HIS A 58 18.19 1.27 -3.68
C HIS A 58 18.69 0.42 -4.86
N GLU A 59 17.90 -0.56 -5.31
CA GLU A 59 18.21 -1.40 -6.47
C GLU A 59 18.35 -0.61 -7.80
N MET A 60 17.66 0.53 -7.92
CA MET A 60 17.74 1.41 -9.08
C MET A 60 18.89 2.41 -9.03
N GLU A 61 19.37 2.79 -7.84
CA GLU A 61 20.51 3.71 -7.67
C GLU A 61 21.86 2.99 -7.77
N VAL A 62 21.89 1.66 -7.59
CA VAL A 62 23.11 0.84 -7.60
C VAL A 62 23.42 0.25 -8.99
N ASN A 63 22.49 0.33 -9.96
CA ASN A 63 22.65 -0.15 -11.35
C ASN A 63 22.68 1.00 -12.37
#